data_AF-A0A2T2WU42-F1
#
_entry.id   AF-A0A2T2WU42-F1
#
_cell.length_a   1.000
_cell.length_b   1.000
_cell.length_c   1.000
_cell.angle_alpha   90.00
_cell.angle_beta   90.00
_cell.angle_gamma   90.00
#
_symmetry.space_group_name_H-M   'P 1'
#
loop_
_entity.id
_entity.type
_entity.pdbx_description
1 polymer ?
#
loop_
_entity_poly.entity_id
_entity_poly.type
_entity_poly.pdbx_seq_one_letter_code
_entity_poly.pdbx_strand_id
1 'polypeptide(L)'
;MPEICRFYGIVIRMYYDDHEPAHFHAQYGRAQVTVAIGTLAVIAGALPPRALGLVAEWAAQHHSELVSAWNRAKALEVPGHIDPLP
;
A
#
# COMPACT_ATOMS: atom_id res chain seq x y z
N MET A 1 0.96 -1.27 12.23
CA MET A 1 0.66 -1.28 10.78
C MET A 1 -0.82 -1.04 10.55
N PRO A 2 -1.29 0.22 10.66
CA PRO A 2 -2.66 0.58 10.35
C PRO A 2 -3.06 0.10 8.95
N GLU A 3 -4.30 -0.39 8.86
CA GLU A 3 -4.97 -0.63 7.59
C GLU A 3 -5.42 0.72 7.04
N ILE A 4 -5.02 1.03 5.81
CA ILE A 4 -5.37 2.29 5.14
C ILE A 4 -6.49 2.08 4.12
N CYS A 5 -6.63 0.87 3.57
CA CYS A 5 -7.63 0.53 2.58
C CYS A 5 -7.87 -0.99 2.51
N ARG A 6 -9.05 -1.39 2.01
CA ARG A 6 -9.39 -2.79 1.70
C ARG A 6 -10.37 -2.87 0.54
N PHE A 7 -10.09 -3.73 -0.43
CA PHE A 7 -10.95 -3.99 -1.59
C PHE A 7 -10.70 -5.39 -2.15
N TYR A 8 -11.72 -6.07 -2.70
CA TYR A 8 -11.59 -7.40 -3.32
C TYR A 8 -10.84 -8.47 -2.47
N GLY A 9 -10.88 -8.35 -1.14
CA GLY A 9 -10.13 -9.21 -0.21
C GLY A 9 -8.63 -8.87 -0.08
N ILE A 10 -8.16 -7.84 -0.77
CA ILE A 10 -6.83 -7.24 -0.65
C ILE A 10 -6.86 -6.23 0.50
N VAL A 11 -5.86 -6.31 1.39
CA VAL A 11 -5.70 -5.40 2.52
C VAL A 11 -4.46 -4.57 2.29
N ILE A 12 -4.59 -3.25 2.32
CA ILE A 12 -3.47 -2.32 2.20
C ILE A 12 -3.11 -1.76 3.58
N ARG A 13 -1.83 -1.81 3.91
CA ARG A 13 -1.30 -1.39 5.21
C ARG A 13 -0.03 -0.56 5.04
N MET A 14 0.23 0.27 6.03
CA MET A 14 1.45 1.09 6.14
C MET A 14 1.98 0.99 7.59
N TYR A 15 3.29 0.84 7.79
CA TYR A 15 3.89 0.91 9.13
C TYR A 15 4.15 2.36 9.52
N TYR A 16 4.12 2.62 10.83
CA TYR A 16 4.66 3.86 11.38
C TYR A 16 6.18 3.75 11.40
N ASP A 17 6.87 4.86 11.16
CA ASP A 17 8.34 4.95 11.23
C ASP A 17 9.07 3.89 10.37
N ASP A 18 8.54 3.63 9.17
CA ASP A 18 9.16 2.70 8.23
C ASP A 18 10.34 3.37 7.48
N HIS A 19 11.25 2.56 6.98
CA HIS A 19 12.49 3.01 6.34
C HIS A 19 12.32 3.23 4.84
N GLU A 20 13.17 4.10 4.28
CA GLU A 20 13.21 4.33 2.84
C GLU A 20 13.60 3.07 2.05
N PRO A 21 13.12 2.91 0.80
CA PRO A 21 12.26 3.82 0.05
C PRO A 21 10.80 3.81 0.54
N ALA A 22 10.04 4.87 0.25
CA ALA A 22 8.63 4.96 0.60
C ALA A 22 7.82 3.79 -0.01
N HIS A 23 7.09 3.05 0.82
CA HIS A 23 6.41 1.84 0.40
C HIS A 23 5.11 1.58 1.18
N PHE A 24 4.28 0.70 0.63
CA PHE A 24 3.13 0.13 1.33
C PHE A 24 3.13 -1.39 1.17
N HIS A 25 2.29 -2.06 1.96
CA HIS A 25 2.13 -3.50 1.87
C HIS A 25 0.72 -3.87 1.48
N ALA A 26 0.61 -4.87 0.61
CA ALA A 26 -0.65 -5.46 0.21
C ALA A 26 -0.67 -6.94 0.58
N GLN A 27 -1.77 -7.40 1.17
CA GLN A 27 -2.00 -8.79 1.53
C GLN A 27 -3.26 -9.33 0.84
N TYR A 28 -3.16 -10.52 0.24
CA TYR A 28 -4.30 -11.25 -0.32
C TYR A 28 -4.27 -12.72 0.13
N GLY A 29 -5.17 -13.09 1.03
CA GLY A 29 -5.13 -14.39 1.70
C GLY A 29 -3.82 -14.59 2.47
N ARG A 30 -3.03 -15.59 2.06
CA ARG A 30 -1.70 -15.87 2.64
C ARG A 30 -0.54 -15.20 1.88
N ALA A 31 -0.81 -14.59 0.73
CA ALA A 31 0.20 -13.92 -0.07
C ALA A 31 0.35 -12.45 0.38
N GLN A 32 1.57 -11.93 0.30
CA GLN A 32 1.89 -10.56 0.67
C GLN A 32 2.95 -9.98 -0.27
N VAL A 33 2.89 -8.68 -0.50
CA VAL A 33 3.85 -7.93 -1.30
C VAL A 33 4.13 -6.57 -0.66
N THR A 34 5.35 -6.09 -0.83
CA THR A 34 5.78 -4.73 -0.51
C THR A 34 6.01 -3.98 -1.81
N VAL A 35 5.40 -2.82 -1.97
CA VAL A 35 5.40 -2.04 -3.21
C VAL A 35 5.93 -0.63 -2.96
N ALA A 36 6.91 -0.21 -3.75
CA ALA A 36 7.44 1.15 -3.72
C ALA A 36 6.37 2.15 -4.18
N ILE A 37 6.11 3.21 -3.42
CA ILE A 37 5.10 4.22 -3.77
C ILE A 37 5.52 4.97 -5.03
N GLY A 38 6.79 5.41 -5.12
CA GLY A 38 7.24 6.29 -6.21
C GLY A 38 7.34 5.62 -7.59
N THR A 39 7.49 4.30 -7.65
CA THR A 39 7.64 3.56 -8.93
C THR A 39 6.60 2.48 -9.15
N LEU A 40 5.81 2.15 -8.13
CA LEU A 40 4.92 0.99 -8.09
C LEU A 40 5.61 -0.36 -8.33
N ALA A 41 6.95 -0.39 -8.20
CA ALA A 41 7.73 -1.61 -8.33
C ALA A 41 7.57 -2.48 -7.06
N VAL A 42 7.54 -3.79 -7.26
CA VAL A 42 7.60 -4.75 -6.16
C VAL A 42 9.00 -4.72 -5.56
N ILE A 43 9.08 -4.45 -4.26
CA ILE A 43 10.32 -4.51 -3.47
C ILE A 43 10.55 -5.94 -2.97
N ALA A 44 9.49 -6.57 -2.45
CA ALA A 44 9.56 -7.90 -1.86
C ALA A 44 8.21 -8.62 -1.90
N GLY A 45 8.25 -9.96 -1.84
CA GLY A 45 7.05 -10.79 -1.85
C GLY A 45 6.41 -10.90 -3.22
N ALA A 46 5.19 -11.44 -3.25
CA ALA A 46 4.44 -11.67 -4.47
C ALA A 46 2.94 -11.80 -4.15
N LEU A 47 2.11 -11.39 -5.11
CA LEU A 47 0.69 -11.70 -5.15
C LEU A 47 0.38 -12.47 -6.43
N PRO A 48 -0.76 -13.21 -6.47
CA PRO A 48 -1.29 -13.71 -7.73
C PRO A 48 -1.40 -12.56 -8.76
N PRO A 49 -1.09 -12.80 -10.06
CA PRO A 49 -0.98 -11.73 -11.06
C PRO A 49 -2.18 -10.78 -11.12
N ARG A 50 -3.40 -11.32 -11.00
CA ARG A 50 -4.63 -10.52 -10.96
C ARG A 50 -4.70 -9.59 -9.76
N ALA A 51 -4.34 -10.07 -8.57
CA ALA A 51 -4.34 -9.25 -7.36
C ALA A 51 -3.24 -8.17 -7.41
N LEU A 52 -2.06 -8.50 -7.95
CA LEU A 52 -0.99 -7.53 -8.16
C LEU A 52 -1.44 -6.41 -9.13
N GLY A 53 -2.13 -6.76 -10.22
CA GLY A 53 -2.70 -5.79 -11.15
C GLY A 53 -3.67 -4.81 -10.47
N LEU A 54 -4.59 -5.32 -9.65
CA LEU A 54 -5.54 -4.49 -8.89
C LEU A 54 -4.82 -3.57 -7.87
N VAL A 55 -3.78 -4.07 -7.21
CA VAL A 55 -2.95 -3.26 -6.30
C VAL A 55 -2.24 -2.14 -7.06
N ALA A 56 -1.66 -2.43 -8.22
CA ALA A 56 -0.97 -1.44 -9.03
C ALA A 56 -1.92 -0.37 -9.59
N GLU A 57 -3.11 -0.78 -10.04
CA GLU A 57 -4.16 0.14 -10.50
C GLU A 57 -4.62 1.07 -9.38
N TRP A 58 -4.97 0.51 -8.22
CA TRP A 58 -5.35 1.28 -7.05
C TRP A 58 -4.23 2.25 -6.62
N ALA A 59 -2.98 1.78 -6.55
CA ALA A 59 -1.87 2.62 -6.15
C ALA A 59 -1.57 3.75 -7.14
N ALA A 60 -1.81 3.53 -8.44
CA ALA A 60 -1.70 4.58 -9.45
C ALA A 60 -2.80 5.65 -9.31
N GLN A 61 -4.05 5.25 -9.02
CA GLN A 61 -5.16 6.17 -8.79
C GLN A 61 -4.96 7.02 -7.53
N HIS A 62 -4.37 6.45 -6.48
CA HIS A 62 -4.22 7.07 -5.16
C HIS A 62 -2.77 7.48 -4.82
N HIS A 63 -1.91 7.70 -5.82
CA HIS A 63 -0.48 7.96 -5.58
C HIS A 63 -0.22 9.15 -4.65
N SER A 64 -0.92 10.27 -4.83
CA SER A 64 -0.78 11.47 -3.97
C SER A 64 -1.19 11.20 -2.52
N GLU A 65 -2.27 10.43 -2.32
CA GLU A 65 -2.76 10.04 -1.01
C GLU A 65 -1.78 9.08 -0.32
N LEU A 66 -1.18 8.14 -1.05
CA LEU A 66 -0.13 7.26 -0.55
C LEU A 66 1.10 8.04 -0.07
N VAL A 67 1.54 9.05 -0.83
CA VAL A 67 2.64 9.94 -0.41
C VAL A 67 2.27 10.69 0.88
N SER A 68 1.04 11.21 0.97
CA SER A 68 0.55 11.90 2.17
C SER A 68 0.47 10.97 3.39
N ALA A 69 -0.06 9.76 3.20
CA ALA A 69 -0.14 8.73 4.22
C ALA A 69 1.25 8.32 4.72
N TRP A 70 2.23 8.16 3.82
CA TRP A 70 3.62 7.87 4.16
C TRP A 70 4.25 8.95 5.02
N ASN A 71 4.07 10.22 4.65
CA ASN A 71 4.61 11.34 5.41
C ASN A 71 4.02 11.41 6.83
N ARG A 72 2.70 11.19 6.97
CA ARG A 72 2.06 11.06 8.29
C ARG A 72 2.62 9.88 9.08
N ALA A 73 2.72 8.71 8.45
CA ALA A 73 3.24 7.50 9.09
C ALA A 73 4.68 7.68 9.62
N LYS A 74 5.55 8.34 8.85
CA LYS A 74 6.91 8.72 9.28
C LYS A 74 6.93 9.70 10.44
N ALA A 75 5.94 10.59 10.53
CA ALA A 75 5.78 11.52 11.64
C ALA A 75 5.12 10.89 12.89
N LEU A 76 4.91 9.56 12.90
CA LEU A 76 4.14 8.83 13.92
C LEU A 76 2.68 9.28 14.03
N GLU A 77 2.13 9.85 12.96
CA GLU A 77 0.74 10.27 12.83
C GLU A 77 -0.07 9.25 12.06
N VAL A 78 -1.37 9.16 12.37
CA VAL A 78 -2.30 8.21 11.73
C VAL A 78 -2.28 8.41 10.20
N PRO A 79 -1.94 7.39 9.39
CA PRO A 79 -1.80 7.54 7.94
C PRO A 79 -3.12 7.85 7.23
N GLY A 80 -4.26 7.68 7.90
CA GLY A 80 -5.59 7.95 7.37
C GLY A 80 -6.15 6.79 6.53
N HIS A 81 -7.37 6.99 6.04
CA HIS A 81 -8.05 6.09 5.13
C HIS A 81 -7.90 6.59 3.69
N ILE A 82 -7.80 5.65 2.74
CA ILE A 82 -7.81 5.89 1.31
C ILE A 82 -8.94 5.03 0.72
N ASP A 83 -9.73 5.62 -0.17
CA ASP A 83 -10.89 4.96 -0.77
C ASP A 83 -10.49 3.67 -1.54
N PRO A 84 -11.38 2.67 -1.57
CA PRO A 84 -11.13 1.42 -2.27
C PRO A 84 -11.19 1.58 -3.80
N LEU A 85 -10.54 0.64 -4.50
CA LEU A 85 -10.74 0.50 -5.95
C LEU A 85 -12.23 0.17 -6.22
N PRO A 86 -12.92 0.91 -7.11
CA PRO A 86 -14.34 0.70 -7.43
C PRO A 86 -14.69 -0.70 -7.92
#